data_AF-A0A938DF61-F1
#
_entry.id   AF-A0A938DF61-F1
#
_cell.length_a   1.000
_cell.length_b   1.000
_cell.length_c   1.000
_cell.angle_alpha   90.00
_cell.angle_beta   90.00
_cell.angle_gamma   90.00
#
_symmetry.space_group_name_H-M   'P 1'
#
loop_
_entity.id
_entity.type
_entity.pdbx_description
1 polymer ?
#
loop_
_entity_poly.entity_id
_entity_poly.type
_entity_poly.pdbx_seq_one_letter_code
_entity_poly.pdbx_strand_id
1 'polypeptide(L)'
;QIRRVTFGFFLNGGHLGAIRSGPHPELESRPSLRRNHSQTVTQLFLVLGEVTKAGQYPTVENMTVRSAIAAAGGFTPGAYEGGADLTRLIDRHPVTACVTLDFPVRPGDTITALQGAL
;
A
#
# COMPACT_ATOMS: atom_id res chain seq x y z
N GLN A 1 -38.19 29.85 3.55
CA GLN A 1 -37.14 30.90 3.46
C GLN A 1 -36.72 31.02 2.01
N ILE A 2 -36.63 32.26 1.50
CA ILE A 2 -36.88 32.67 0.10
C ILE A 2 -35.71 32.31 -0.85
N ARG A 3 -35.96 31.61 -1.97
CA ARG A 3 -34.96 31.36 -3.04
C ARG A 3 -34.95 32.56 -3.99
N ARG A 4 -33.81 33.24 -4.15
CA ARG A 4 -33.64 34.29 -5.19
C ARG A 4 -33.78 33.65 -6.59
N VAL A 5 -34.63 34.24 -7.43
CA VAL A 5 -34.79 33.90 -8.86
C VAL A 5 -34.12 35.01 -9.67
N THR A 6 -33.20 34.65 -10.56
CA THR A 6 -32.58 35.60 -11.49
C THR A 6 -33.23 35.45 -12.85
N PHE A 7 -33.68 36.56 -13.44
CA PHE A 7 -34.33 36.60 -14.75
C PHE A 7 -33.32 37.01 -15.83
N GLY A 8 -33.20 36.23 -16.90
CA GLY A 8 -32.44 36.61 -18.11
C GLY A 8 -33.38 36.96 -19.26
N PHE A 9 -33.04 37.99 -20.05
CA PHE A 9 -33.80 38.44 -21.21
C PHE A 9 -32.99 38.22 -22.49
N PHE A 10 -33.61 37.69 -23.55
CA PHE A 10 -33.03 37.66 -24.89
C PHE A 10 -34.03 38.25 -25.90
N LEU A 11 -33.51 39.03 -26.86
CA LEU A 11 -34.28 39.72 -27.89
C LEU A 11 -34.39 38.85 -29.15
N ASN A 12 -35.61 38.45 -29.52
CA ASN A 12 -35.88 37.95 -30.87
C ASN A 12 -37.31 38.38 -31.29
N GLY A 13 -37.42 39.22 -32.33
CA GLY A 13 -38.70 39.47 -33.01
C GLY A 13 -39.78 40.24 -32.23
N GLY A 14 -39.42 41.24 -31.41
CA GLY A 14 -40.35 42.30 -30.99
C GLY A 14 -41.41 41.97 -29.93
N HIS A 15 -41.45 40.76 -29.37
CA HIS A 15 -42.35 40.40 -28.26
C HIS A 15 -41.57 39.97 -27.01
N LEU A 16 -41.77 40.67 -25.88
CA LEU A 16 -41.16 40.37 -24.58
C LEU A 16 -41.94 39.25 -23.87
N GLY A 17 -41.34 38.08 -23.73
CA GLY A 17 -41.85 36.99 -22.88
C GLY A 17 -40.83 36.59 -21.81
N ALA A 18 -41.23 36.56 -20.54
CA ALA A 18 -40.39 36.07 -19.46
C ALA A 18 -40.42 34.53 -19.44
N ILE A 19 -39.27 33.87 -19.64
CA ILE A 19 -39.17 32.40 -19.48
C ILE A 19 -38.65 32.11 -18.08
N ARG A 20 -39.38 31.28 -17.33
CA ARG A 20 -39.00 30.83 -15.98
C ARG A 20 -37.84 29.83 -16.11
N SER A 21 -36.60 30.24 -15.89
CA SER A 21 -35.49 29.28 -15.69
C SER A 21 -35.67 28.60 -14.34
N GLY A 22 -36.31 27.42 -14.34
CA GLY A 22 -36.34 26.55 -13.16
C GLY A 22 -34.93 26.05 -12.80
N PRO A 23 -34.74 25.51 -11.58
CA PRO A 23 -33.48 24.90 -11.20
C PRO A 23 -33.09 23.82 -12.22
N HIS A 24 -31.90 23.98 -12.81
CA HIS A 24 -31.32 22.97 -13.69
C HIS A 24 -31.23 21.67 -12.91
N PRO A 25 -31.88 20.56 -13.34
CA PRO A 25 -31.69 19.28 -12.69
C PRO A 25 -30.20 18.98 -12.74
N GLU A 26 -29.67 18.78 -11.55
CA GLU A 26 -28.30 18.40 -11.24
C GLU A 26 -27.86 17.27 -12.18
N LEU A 27 -26.60 17.31 -12.54
CA LEU A 27 -25.87 16.38 -13.37
C LEU A 27 -25.87 14.94 -12.79
N GLU A 28 -27.02 14.27 -12.74
CA GLU A 28 -27.16 12.84 -12.39
C GLU A 28 -26.75 11.94 -13.56
N SER A 29 -25.59 12.25 -14.14
CA SER A 29 -24.90 11.38 -15.09
C SER A 29 -23.39 11.56 -14.99
N ARG A 30 -22.88 11.84 -13.79
CA ARG A 30 -21.50 11.47 -13.50
C ARG A 30 -21.57 10.06 -12.93
N PRO A 31 -21.29 9.01 -13.70
CA PRO A 31 -20.83 7.79 -13.07
C PRO A 31 -19.67 8.26 -12.21
N SER A 32 -19.86 8.22 -10.89
CA SER A 32 -18.73 8.27 -9.99
C SER A 32 -17.85 7.15 -10.54
N LEU A 33 -16.70 7.50 -11.13
CA LEU A 33 -15.62 6.56 -11.16
C LEU A 33 -15.36 6.30 -9.68
N ARG A 34 -16.10 5.35 -9.10
CA ARG A 34 -15.61 4.50 -8.04
C ARG A 34 -14.37 3.93 -8.67
N ARG A 35 -13.28 4.65 -8.48
CA ARG A 35 -11.93 4.20 -8.76
C ARG A 35 -11.91 2.88 -8.02
N ASN A 36 -12.00 1.79 -8.77
CA ASN A 36 -11.75 0.46 -8.27
C ASN A 36 -10.31 0.53 -7.79
N HIS A 37 -10.11 1.02 -6.57
CA HIS A 37 -8.88 0.85 -5.85
C HIS A 37 -8.94 -0.60 -5.39
N SER A 38 -8.79 -1.49 -6.37
CA SER A 38 -8.47 -2.88 -6.17
C SER A 38 -7.13 -2.80 -5.44
N GLN A 39 -7.18 -2.76 -4.11
CA GLN A 39 -6.00 -2.85 -3.27
C GLN A 39 -5.37 -4.17 -3.67
N THR A 40 -4.32 -4.10 -4.47
CA THR A 40 -3.49 -5.28 -4.71
C THR A 40 -2.89 -5.56 -3.35
N VAL A 41 -3.36 -6.62 -2.70
CA VAL A 41 -2.83 -7.04 -1.41
C VAL A 41 -1.43 -7.57 -1.68
N THR A 42 -0.45 -6.67 -1.66
CA THR A 42 0.96 -7.03 -1.75
C THR A 42 1.32 -7.74 -0.46
N GLN A 43 1.74 -8.99 -0.60
CA GLN A 43 2.27 -9.77 0.50
C GLN A 43 3.65 -9.21 0.86
N LEU A 44 3.84 -8.80 2.11
CA LEU A 44 5.08 -8.16 2.59
C LEU A 44 5.76 -9.01 3.65
N PHE A 45 7.06 -8.84 3.80
CA PHE A 45 7.85 -9.30 4.93
C PHE A 45 8.74 -8.16 5.44
N LEU A 46 9.24 -8.28 6.68
CA LEU A 46 10.06 -7.27 7.33
C LEU A 46 11.50 -7.77 7.49
N VAL A 47 12.48 -6.91 7.21
CA VAL A 47 13.91 -7.18 7.47
C VAL A 47 14.46 -6.16 8.46
N LEU A 48 15.11 -6.65 9.51
CA LEU A 48 15.66 -5.87 10.62
C LEU A 48 17.09 -6.33 10.97
N GLY A 49 17.76 -5.56 11.83
CA GLY A 49 19.07 -5.91 12.38
C GLY A 49 20.23 -5.46 11.50
N GLU A 50 21.31 -6.26 11.50
CA GLU A 50 22.58 -6.00 10.81
C GLU A 50 22.48 -6.23 9.28
N VAL A 51 21.66 -5.41 8.63
CA VAL A 51 21.50 -5.35 7.16
C VAL A 51 21.69 -3.92 6.65
N THR A 52 22.08 -3.78 5.37
CA THR A 52 22.32 -2.46 4.76
C THR A 52 21.08 -1.55 4.78
N LYS A 53 19.89 -2.11 4.53
CA LYS A 53 18.62 -1.38 4.52
C LYS A 53 17.52 -2.17 5.23
N ALA A 54 17.30 -1.88 6.50
CA ALA A 54 16.14 -2.40 7.21
C ALA A 54 14.83 -1.81 6.65
N GLY A 55 13.77 -2.60 6.62
CA GLY A 55 12.48 -2.16 6.06
C GLY A 55 11.56 -3.28 5.63
N GLN A 56 10.42 -2.89 5.05
CA GLN A 56 9.43 -3.81 4.49
C GLN A 56 9.72 -4.05 3.01
N TYR A 57 9.59 -5.31 2.60
CA TYR A 57 9.87 -5.75 1.24
C TYR A 57 8.74 -6.63 0.71
N PRO A 58 8.46 -6.60 -0.60
CA PRO A 58 7.50 -7.50 -1.22
C PRO A 58 8.02 -8.94 -1.20
N THR A 59 7.18 -9.87 -0.75
CA THR A 59 7.48 -11.31 -0.81
C THR A 59 7.35 -11.80 -2.25
N VAL A 60 8.34 -12.55 -2.72
CA VAL A 60 8.30 -13.25 -4.02
C VAL A 60 8.11 -14.75 -3.80
N GLU A 61 7.67 -15.46 -4.84
CA GLU A 61 7.53 -16.92 -4.78
C GLU A 61 8.89 -17.59 -4.56
N ASN A 62 8.91 -18.63 -3.74
CA ASN A 62 10.12 -19.41 -3.40
C ASN A 62 11.28 -18.56 -2.83
N MET A 63 10.96 -17.42 -2.20
CA MET A 63 11.95 -16.56 -1.56
C MET A 63 12.61 -17.25 -0.36
N THR A 64 13.92 -17.09 -0.23
CA THR A 64 14.71 -17.55 0.93
C THR A 64 15.22 -16.39 1.75
N VAL A 65 15.64 -16.66 2.99
CA VAL A 65 16.28 -15.67 3.87
C VAL A 65 17.47 -15.00 3.17
N ARG A 66 18.29 -15.75 2.42
CA ARG A 66 19.40 -15.21 1.62
C ARG A 66 18.92 -14.16 0.62
N SER A 67 17.91 -14.47 -0.17
CA SER A 67 17.37 -13.56 -1.18
C SER A 67 16.68 -12.33 -0.56
N ALA A 68 16.06 -12.51 0.61
CA ALA A 68 15.47 -11.42 1.40
C ALA A 68 16.53 -10.43 1.90
N ILE A 69 17.63 -10.94 2.45
CA ILE A 69 18.75 -10.09 2.91
C ILE A 69 19.45 -9.44 1.72
N ALA A 70 19.58 -10.14 0.59
CA ALA A 70 20.09 -9.55 -0.64
C ALA A 70 19.20 -8.40 -1.14
N ALA A 71 17.87 -8.53 -1.07
CA ALA A 71 16.94 -7.44 -1.39
C ALA A 71 17.09 -6.24 -0.45
N ALA A 72 17.49 -6.47 0.80
CA ALA A 72 17.84 -5.45 1.78
C ALA A 72 19.24 -4.84 1.56
N GLY A 73 19.96 -5.22 0.50
CA GLY A 73 21.31 -4.72 0.20
C GLY A 73 22.42 -5.47 0.91
N GLY A 74 22.16 -6.68 1.42
CA GLY A 74 23.15 -7.53 2.07
C GLY A 74 23.28 -7.29 3.58
N PHE A 75 24.14 -8.10 4.19
CA PHE A 75 24.56 -7.95 5.58
C PHE A 75 25.50 -6.75 5.76
N THR A 76 25.50 -6.15 6.96
CA THR A 76 26.54 -5.18 7.33
C THR A 76 27.86 -5.91 7.65
N PRO A 77 29.02 -5.22 7.63
CA PRO A 77 30.31 -5.85 7.95
C PRO A 77 30.41 -6.46 9.36
N GLY A 78 29.52 -6.08 10.27
CA GLY A 78 29.47 -6.59 11.65
C GLY A 78 28.40 -7.66 11.87
N ALA A 79 27.78 -8.19 10.81
CA ALA A 79 26.72 -9.18 10.94
C ALA A 79 27.25 -10.61 11.08
N TYR A 80 26.45 -11.49 11.68
CA TYR A 80 26.63 -12.93 11.59
C TYR A 80 25.97 -13.47 10.32
N GLU A 81 26.77 -13.95 9.37
CA GLU A 81 26.28 -14.43 8.06
C GLU A 81 25.86 -15.92 8.06
N GLY A 82 26.00 -16.63 9.18
CA GLY A 82 25.67 -18.06 9.25
C GLY A 82 24.16 -18.35 9.32
N GLY A 83 23.33 -17.34 9.59
CA GLY A 83 21.89 -17.49 9.73
C GLY A 83 21.21 -16.19 10.14
N ALA A 84 19.92 -16.27 10.40
CA ALA A 84 19.12 -15.15 10.89
C ALA A 84 18.02 -15.66 11.83
N ASP A 85 17.50 -14.78 12.67
CA ASP A 85 16.28 -15.07 13.41
C ASP A 85 15.07 -14.78 12.52
N LEU A 86 14.18 -15.75 12.40
CA LEU A 86 12.91 -15.60 11.69
C LEU A 86 11.76 -15.69 12.69
N THR A 87 10.97 -14.64 12.74
CA THR A 87 9.73 -14.57 13.51
C THR A 87 8.52 -14.72 12.59
N ARG A 88 7.66 -15.69 12.88
CA ARG A 88 6.44 -15.98 12.13
C ARG A 88 5.25 -16.10 13.08
N LEU A 89 4.10 -15.57 12.67
CA LEU A 89 2.84 -15.79 13.38
C LEU A 89 2.27 -17.18 13.04
N ILE A 90 2.24 -18.08 14.02
CA ILE A 90 1.63 -19.41 13.94
C ILE A 90 0.53 -19.47 14.98
N ASP A 91 -0.72 -19.75 14.57
CA ASP A 91 -1.89 -19.77 15.47
C ASP A 91 -2.04 -18.49 16.31
N ARG A 92 -1.72 -17.33 15.72
CA ARG A 92 -1.69 -15.99 16.35
C ARG A 92 -0.61 -15.80 17.41
N HIS A 93 0.32 -16.75 17.55
CA HIS A 93 1.47 -16.63 18.44
C HIS A 93 2.73 -16.35 17.61
N PRO A 94 3.54 -15.36 18.00
CA PRO A 94 4.85 -15.15 17.38
C PRO A 94 5.79 -16.28 17.78
N VAL A 95 6.30 -17.00 16.79
CA VAL A 95 7.32 -18.03 16.96
C VAL A 95 8.60 -17.54 16.32
N THR A 96 9.68 -17.46 17.10
CA THR A 96 11.00 -17.04 16.64
C THR A 96 11.95 -18.23 16.65
N ALA A 97 12.71 -18.42 15.57
CA ALA A 97 13.72 -19.46 15.46
C ALA A 97 14.94 -18.97 14.69
N CYS A 98 16.14 -19.43 15.09
CA CYS A 98 17.34 -19.31 14.27
C CYS A 98 17.19 -20.23 13.05
N VAL A 99 17.28 -19.66 11.86
CA VAL A 99 17.15 -20.39 10.59
C VAL A 99 18.37 -20.19 9.70
N THR A 100 18.61 -21.15 8.82
CA THR A 100 19.65 -21.05 7.80
C THR A 100 19.24 -20.06 6.71
N LEU A 101 20.22 -19.57 5.93
CA LEU A 101 19.96 -18.65 4.83
C LEU A 101 19.09 -19.24 3.70
N ASP A 102 19.03 -20.56 3.60
CA ASP A 102 18.22 -21.28 2.61
C ASP A 102 16.76 -21.47 3.04
N PHE A 103 16.41 -21.08 4.27
CA PHE A 103 15.06 -21.25 4.80
C PHE A 103 14.05 -20.40 4.03
N PRO A 104 12.85 -20.95 3.70
CA PRO A 104 11.85 -20.26 2.91
C PRO A 104 11.11 -19.17 3.72
N VAL A 105 11.05 -17.98 3.14
CA VAL A 105 10.34 -16.80 3.66
C VAL A 105 8.90 -16.82 3.19
N ARG A 106 7.99 -16.48 4.10
CA ARG A 106 6.56 -16.36 3.86
C ARG A 106 6.11 -14.91 4.08
N PRO A 107 4.97 -14.54 3.49
CA PRO A 107 4.34 -13.27 3.83
C PRO A 107 4.08 -13.15 5.34
N GLY A 108 4.34 -11.96 5.87
CA GLY A 108 4.20 -11.65 7.30
C GLY A 108 5.39 -12.08 8.17
N ASP A 109 6.42 -12.71 7.59
CA ASP A 109 7.64 -13.02 8.34
C ASP A 109 8.41 -11.74 8.69
N THR A 110 9.09 -11.80 9.84
CA THR A 110 10.10 -10.82 10.24
C THR A 110 11.45 -11.51 10.33
N ILE A 111 12.41 -11.07 9.54
CA ILE A 111 13.77 -11.58 9.48
C ILE A 111 14.67 -10.60 10.21
N THR A 112 15.42 -11.07 11.19
CA THR A 112 16.38 -10.27 11.96
C THR A 112 17.77 -10.81 11.74
N ALA A 113 18.63 -10.02 11.08
CA ALA A 113 20.04 -10.32 10.97
C ALA A 113 20.73 -10.12 12.32
N LEU A 114 21.48 -11.13 12.75
CA LEU A 114 22.17 -11.13 14.03
C LEU A 114 23.48 -10.34 13.95
N GLN A 115 23.86 -9.71 15.04
CA GLN A 115 25.18 -9.10 15.18
C GLN A 115 26.24 -10.20 15.34
N GLY A 116 27.33 -10.07 14.59
CA GLY A 116 28.52 -10.90 14.73
C GLY A 116 29.26 -10.57 16.01
N ALA A 117 29.70 -11.59 16.74
CA ALA A 117 30.67 -11.41 17.80
C ALA A 117 32.04 -11.10 17.16
N LEU A 118 32.61 -9.94 17.50
CA LEU A 118 33.97 -9.53 17.09
C LEU A 118 35.05 -10.44 17.69
#